data_AF-A0A0F9FJZ6-F1
#
_entry.id   AF-A0A0F9FJZ6-F1
#
_cell.length_a   1.000
_cell.length_b   1.000
_cell.length_c   1.000
_cell.angle_alpha   90.00
_cell.angle_beta   90.00
_cell.angle_gamma   90.00
#
_symmetry.space_group_name_H-M   'P 1'
#
loop_
_entity.id
_entity.type
_entity.pdbx_description
1 polymer ?
#
loop_
_entity_poly.entity_id
_entity_poly.type
_entity_poly.pdbx_seq_one_letter_code
_entity_poly.pdbx_strand_id
1 'polypeptide(L)'
;MKGGSRRSGGGGTLYARYRASATGQTGMGANCRAMLAAGPDGPVTSVRFENVREGIANAEAVIFIQKALLSGKMPVAEAGKYRQLLDERVNAARVYSLGLGQTRWQDRDRRLYQAAAEIAGQPAR
;
A
#
# COMPACT_ATOMS: atom_id res chain seq x y z
N MET A 1 -12.75 31.33 29.38
CA MET A 1 -13.07 30.30 28.34
C MET A 1 -12.15 29.09 28.55
N LYS A 2 -12.68 27.95 29.00
CA LYS A 2 -11.91 26.71 29.15
C LYS A 2 -11.80 26.02 27.79
N GLY A 3 -10.61 26.10 27.19
CA GLY A 3 -10.31 25.57 25.86
C GLY A 3 -10.07 24.05 25.86
N GLY A 4 -10.74 23.38 24.92
CA GLY A 4 -10.16 22.29 24.13
C GLY A 4 -9.98 20.94 24.80
N SER A 5 -11.06 20.16 24.92
CA SER A 5 -10.96 18.69 24.99
C SER A 5 -10.45 18.15 23.65
N ARG A 6 -9.13 17.99 23.50
CA ARG A 6 -8.55 17.15 22.43
C ARG A 6 -8.60 15.69 22.85
N ARG A 7 -9.80 15.09 22.85
CA ARG A 7 -9.91 13.62 22.90
C ARG A 7 -10.17 13.09 21.50
N SER A 8 -9.09 12.79 20.78
CA SER A 8 -9.15 11.83 19.67
C SER A 8 -9.07 10.38 20.19
N GLY A 9 -9.67 10.12 21.35
CA GLY A 9 -9.76 8.79 21.95
C GLY A 9 -11.21 8.39 21.98
N GLY A 10 -11.57 7.35 21.24
CA GLY A 10 -12.92 6.84 21.17
C GLY A 10 -13.53 6.62 22.55
N GLY A 11 -14.70 7.23 22.79
CA GLY A 11 -15.50 6.92 23.96
C GLY A 11 -16.00 5.50 23.83
N GLY A 12 -15.44 4.58 24.62
CA GLY A 12 -15.63 3.14 24.52
C GLY A 12 -17.07 2.67 24.70
N THR A 13 -17.89 2.81 23.67
CA THR A 13 -19.16 2.11 23.53
C THR A 13 -19.19 1.34 22.22
N LEU A 14 -19.86 0.18 22.26
CA LEU A 14 -19.86 -0.83 21.20
C LEU A 14 -20.32 -0.27 19.85
N TYR A 15 -19.45 -0.39 18.86
CA TYR A 15 -19.67 -0.25 17.40
C TYR A 15 -20.15 1.11 16.84
N ALA A 16 -19.16 1.92 16.43
CA ALA A 16 -19.03 2.57 15.12
C ALA A 16 -20.32 2.93 14.32
N ARG A 17 -21.27 3.68 14.91
CA ARG A 17 -22.28 4.42 14.14
C ARG A 17 -22.08 5.92 14.31
N TYR A 18 -22.08 6.65 13.20
CA TYR A 18 -22.07 8.12 13.19
C TYR A 18 -23.28 8.65 13.99
N ARG A 19 -23.19 9.66 14.87
CA ARG A 19 -22.16 10.69 15.12
C ARG A 19 -21.17 10.39 16.27
N ALA A 20 -21.26 9.22 16.91
CA ALA A 20 -20.42 8.83 18.04
C ALA A 20 -19.66 7.54 17.74
N SER A 21 -18.52 7.67 17.03
CA SER A 21 -17.62 6.56 16.74
C SER A 21 -16.45 6.55 17.71
N ALA A 22 -16.21 5.42 18.37
CA ALA A 22 -15.01 5.17 19.15
C ALA A 22 -13.81 4.76 18.28
N THR A 23 -14.03 4.56 16.98
CA THR A 23 -13.02 4.08 16.05
C THR A 23 -12.17 5.25 15.59
N GLY A 24 -11.04 5.48 16.28
CA GLY A 24 -10.11 6.58 16.02
C GLY A 24 -9.73 6.72 14.54
N GLN A 25 -9.58 5.59 13.83
CA GLN A 25 -9.26 5.52 12.39
C GLN A 25 -10.27 6.22 11.48
N THR A 26 -11.53 6.38 11.90
CA THR A 26 -12.57 7.09 11.12
C THR A 26 -12.67 8.57 11.47
N GLY A 27 -12.00 9.00 12.54
CA GLY A 27 -12.00 10.38 12.96
C GLY A 27 -11.15 11.24 12.03
N MET A 28 -11.62 12.45 11.70
CA MET A 28 -10.84 13.43 10.93
C MET A 28 -9.48 13.78 11.59
N GLY A 29 -9.30 13.47 12.88
CA GLY A 29 -8.02 13.56 13.59
C GLY A 29 -6.99 12.51 13.21
N ALA A 30 -7.42 11.32 12.81
CA ALA A 30 -6.55 10.21 12.42
C ALA A 30 -6.36 10.11 10.89
N ASN A 31 -7.08 10.92 10.11
CA ASN A 31 -6.96 10.95 8.66
C ASN A 31 -5.77 11.80 8.20
N CYS A 32 -5.18 11.45 7.05
CA CYS A 32 -4.21 12.29 6.36
C CYS A 32 -4.93 13.53 5.80
N ARG A 33 -4.81 14.67 6.49
CA ARG A 33 -5.51 15.92 6.12
C ARG A 33 -4.88 16.67 4.94
N ALA A 34 -3.63 16.38 4.60
CA ALA A 34 -2.90 17.04 3.54
C ALA A 34 -1.90 16.07 2.92
N MET A 35 -1.99 15.88 1.60
CA MET A 35 -1.04 15.08 0.84
C MET A 35 0.14 15.93 0.36
N LEU A 36 -0.12 17.17 -0.01
CA LEU A 36 0.89 18.13 -0.48
C LEU A 36 1.30 19.07 0.66
N ALA A 37 2.48 19.67 0.53
CA ALA A 37 2.93 20.75 1.42
C ALA A 37 2.71 22.11 0.73
N ALA A 38 2.60 23.18 1.50
CA ALA A 38 2.55 24.53 0.95
C ALA A 38 3.97 24.99 0.57
N GLY A 39 4.15 25.50 -0.65
CA GLY A 39 5.37 26.16 -1.13
C GLY A 39 5.10 27.62 -1.50
N PRO A 40 6.15 28.41 -1.80
CA PRO A 40 6.05 29.84 -2.09
C PRO A 40 5.16 30.15 -3.31
N ASP A 41 5.19 29.28 -4.33
CA ASP A 41 4.44 29.44 -5.58
C ASP A 41 3.27 28.45 -5.71
N GLY A 42 2.89 27.79 -4.62
CA GLY A 42 1.79 26.81 -4.60
C GLY A 42 2.17 25.47 -3.96
N PRO A 43 1.31 24.44 -4.09
CA PRO A 43 1.53 23.14 -3.49
C PRO A 43 2.79 22.44 -4.04
N VAL A 44 3.60 21.87 -3.14
CA VAL A 44 4.77 21.07 -3.47
C VAL A 44 4.60 19.64 -2.95
N THR A 45 5.37 18.70 -3.51
CA THR A 45 5.35 17.31 -3.07
C THR A 45 5.73 17.21 -1.59
N SER A 46 5.17 16.21 -0.93
CA SER A 46 5.52 15.88 0.45
C SER A 46 5.86 14.40 0.54
N VAL A 47 6.53 13.99 1.61
CA VAL A 47 6.82 12.58 1.89
C VAL A 47 5.56 11.71 1.83
N ARG A 48 4.42 12.23 2.31
CA ARG A 48 3.15 11.49 2.27
C ARG A 48 2.63 11.30 0.85
N PHE A 49 2.80 12.32 0.00
CA PHE A 49 2.45 12.24 -1.41
C PHE A 49 3.34 11.23 -2.14
N GLU A 50 4.66 11.28 -1.92
CA GLU A 50 5.59 10.33 -2.53
C GLU A 50 5.31 8.89 -2.08
N ASN A 51 5.00 8.66 -0.81
CA ASN A 51 4.59 7.34 -0.32
C ASN A 51 3.35 6.80 -1.05
N VAL A 52 2.35 7.65 -1.33
CA VAL A 52 1.16 7.23 -2.10
C VAL A 52 1.50 6.99 -3.57
N ARG A 53 2.32 7.85 -4.18
CA ARG A 53 2.77 7.67 -5.57
C ARG A 53 3.53 6.36 -5.75
N GLU A 54 4.44 6.04 -4.83
CA GLU A 54 5.16 4.77 -4.80
C GLU A 54 4.20 3.58 -4.60
N GLY A 55 3.23 3.71 -3.68
CA GLY A 55 2.20 2.68 -3.47
C GLY A 55 1.36 2.40 -4.71
N ILE A 56 1.02 3.43 -5.49
CA ILE A 56 0.30 3.29 -6.76
C ILE A 56 1.16 2.52 -7.77
N ALA A 57 2.42 2.91 -7.97
CA ALA A 57 3.33 2.20 -8.88
C ALA A 57 3.49 0.73 -8.49
N ASN A 58 3.59 0.45 -7.20
CA ASN A 58 3.63 -0.91 -6.67
C ASN A 58 2.39 -1.72 -7.03
N ALA A 59 1.20 -1.15 -6.79
CA ALA A 59 -0.08 -1.80 -7.07
C ALA A 59 -0.24 -2.11 -8.56
N GLU A 60 0.11 -1.17 -9.44
CA GLU A 60 0.07 -1.38 -10.89
C GLU A 60 1.00 -2.51 -11.33
N ALA A 61 2.21 -2.60 -10.78
CA ALA A 61 3.12 -3.70 -11.08
C ALA A 61 2.56 -5.07 -10.64
N VAL A 62 1.91 -5.15 -9.46
CA VAL A 62 1.22 -6.36 -9.01
C VAL A 62 0.08 -6.73 -9.98
N ILE A 63 -0.77 -5.77 -10.32
CA ILE A 63 -1.92 -5.98 -11.23
C ILE A 63 -1.43 -6.46 -12.60
N PHE A 64 -0.36 -5.87 -13.13
CA PHE A 64 0.22 -6.26 -14.41
C PHE A 64 0.68 -7.72 -14.40
N ILE A 65 1.46 -8.12 -13.40
CA ILE A 65 1.94 -9.51 -13.26
C ILE A 65 0.76 -10.47 -13.09
N GLN A 66 -0.23 -10.12 -12.27
CA GLN A 66 -1.43 -10.96 -12.06
C GLN A 66 -2.23 -11.14 -13.35
N LYS A 67 -2.44 -10.07 -14.13
CA LYS A 67 -3.08 -10.16 -15.44
C LYS A 67 -2.32 -11.07 -16.39
N ALA A 68 -0.99 -10.98 -16.42
CA ALA A 68 -0.16 -11.87 -17.23
C ALA A 68 -0.29 -13.33 -16.80
N LEU A 69 -0.29 -13.62 -15.50
CA LEU A 69 -0.49 -14.96 -14.95
C LEU A 69 -1.90 -15.52 -15.26
N LEU A 70 -2.93 -14.67 -15.17
CA LEU A 70 -4.32 -15.04 -15.45
C LEU A 70 -4.58 -15.26 -16.94
N SER A 71 -3.75 -14.70 -17.83
CA SER A 71 -3.87 -14.92 -19.27
C SER A 71 -3.65 -16.39 -19.69
N GLY A 72 -2.96 -17.18 -18.86
CA GLY A 72 -2.62 -18.58 -19.17
C GLY A 72 -1.61 -18.77 -20.31
N LYS A 73 -1.08 -17.70 -20.90
CA LYS A 73 -0.14 -17.74 -22.05
C LYS A 73 1.31 -18.05 -21.66
N MET A 74 1.59 -18.10 -20.37
CA MET A 74 2.93 -18.27 -19.82
C MET A 74 3.21 -19.75 -19.50
N PRO A 75 4.44 -20.27 -19.73
CA PRO A 75 4.79 -21.64 -19.41
C PRO A 75 4.74 -21.84 -17.90
N VAL A 76 4.35 -23.04 -17.45
CA VAL A 76 4.06 -23.32 -16.03
C VAL A 76 5.23 -22.98 -15.11
N ALA A 77 6.46 -23.35 -15.48
CA ALA A 77 7.65 -23.07 -14.68
C ALA A 77 7.89 -21.56 -14.49
N GLU A 78 7.69 -20.79 -15.56
CA GLU A 78 7.84 -19.33 -15.54
C GLU A 78 6.73 -18.66 -14.72
N ALA A 79 5.48 -19.12 -14.88
CA ALA A 79 4.35 -18.66 -14.06
C ALA A 79 4.57 -18.97 -12.57
N GLY A 80 5.19 -20.11 -12.26
CA GLY A 80 5.56 -20.50 -10.89
C GLY A 80 6.48 -19.48 -10.21
N LYS A 81 7.51 -18.99 -10.92
CA LYS A 81 8.44 -17.96 -10.42
C LYS A 81 7.70 -16.70 -9.96
N TYR A 82 6.79 -16.18 -10.78
CA TYR A 82 6.08 -14.94 -10.43
C TYR A 82 5.01 -15.13 -9.37
N ARG A 83 4.33 -16.29 -9.34
CA ARG A 83 3.41 -16.65 -8.25
C ARG A 83 4.14 -16.69 -6.92
N GLN A 84 5.28 -17.37 -6.86
CA GLN A 84 6.11 -17.42 -5.66
C GLN A 84 6.51 -16.02 -5.19
N LEU A 85 6.92 -15.13 -6.11
CA LEU A 85 7.24 -13.74 -5.76
C LEU A 85 6.06 -13.00 -5.12
N LEU A 86 4.85 -13.15 -5.67
CA LEU A 86 3.65 -12.53 -5.11
C LEU A 86 3.29 -13.13 -3.74
N ASP A 87 3.41 -14.44 -3.58
CA ASP A 87 3.16 -15.12 -2.30
C ASP A 87 4.14 -14.68 -1.21
N GLU A 88 5.43 -14.58 -1.54
CA GLU A 88 6.47 -14.05 -0.64
C GLU A 88 6.11 -12.65 -0.12
N ARG A 89 5.55 -11.79 -0.97
CA ARG A 89 5.13 -10.43 -0.58
C ARG A 89 3.94 -10.45 0.37
N VAL A 90 2.92 -11.24 0.06
CA VAL A 90 1.74 -11.40 0.95
C VAL A 90 2.17 -11.96 2.30
N ASN A 91 3.05 -12.96 2.30
CA ASN A 91 3.56 -13.57 3.52
C ASN A 91 4.42 -12.59 4.33
N ALA A 92 5.24 -11.75 3.68
CA ALA A 92 5.98 -10.69 4.37
C ALA A 92 5.05 -9.68 5.08
N ALA A 93 3.95 -9.28 4.43
CA ALA A 93 2.96 -8.39 5.04
C ALA A 93 2.26 -9.05 6.24
N ARG A 94 1.90 -10.34 6.12
CA ARG A 94 1.31 -11.12 7.22
C ARG A 94 2.26 -11.23 8.42
N VAL A 95 3.52 -11.59 8.16
CA VAL A 95 4.53 -11.74 9.21
C VAL A 95 4.77 -10.39 9.91
N TYR A 96 4.90 -9.29 9.15
CA TYR A 96 5.00 -7.95 9.72
C TYR A 96 3.79 -7.57 10.59
N SER A 97 2.56 -7.93 10.18
CA SER A 97 1.35 -7.67 10.95
C SER A 97 1.32 -8.39 12.31
N LEU A 98 2.09 -9.47 12.47
CA LEU A 98 2.29 -10.18 13.73
C LEU A 98 3.42 -9.59 14.58
N GLY A 99 4.04 -8.50 14.15
CA GLY A 99 5.21 -7.91 14.80
C GLY A 99 6.48 -8.75 14.63
N LEU A 100 6.46 -9.75 13.76
CA LEU A 100 7.57 -10.63 13.49
C LEU A 100 8.15 -10.25 12.11
N GLY A 101 9.47 -10.19 12.00
CA GLY A 101 10.14 -10.06 10.69
C GLY A 101 10.41 -8.63 10.20
N GLN A 102 11.30 -8.58 9.22
CA GLN A 102 11.77 -7.35 8.58
C GLN A 102 11.02 -7.14 7.26
N THR A 103 10.55 -5.92 7.03
CA THR A 103 9.75 -5.61 5.85
C THR A 103 10.58 -5.55 4.57
N ARG A 104 11.91 -5.30 4.64
CA ARG A 104 12.87 -5.18 3.51
C ARG A 104 12.17 -4.81 2.19
N TRP A 105 11.30 -3.82 2.26
CA TRP A 105 10.18 -3.73 1.33
C TRP A 105 10.66 -3.14 0.01
N GLN A 106 11.69 -2.28 0.07
CA GLN A 106 12.39 -1.75 -1.08
C GLN A 106 13.04 -2.85 -1.94
N ASP A 107 13.65 -3.87 -1.33
CA ASP A 107 14.24 -5.00 -2.07
C ASP A 107 13.15 -5.84 -2.76
N ARG A 108 12.02 -6.04 -2.08
CA ARG A 108 10.86 -6.76 -2.63
C ARG A 108 10.20 -5.99 -3.77
N ASP A 109 10.15 -4.67 -3.67
CA ASP A 109 9.60 -3.78 -4.70
C ASP A 109 10.52 -3.73 -5.92
N ARG A 110 11.84 -3.69 -5.72
CA ARG A 110 12.80 -3.82 -6.83
C ARG A 110 12.60 -5.13 -7.60
N ARG A 111 12.46 -6.26 -6.90
CA ARG A 111 12.17 -7.57 -7.51
C ARG A 111 10.83 -7.57 -8.25
N LEU A 112 9.82 -6.89 -7.71
CA LEU A 112 8.50 -6.75 -8.34
C LEU A 112 8.59 -5.97 -9.66
N TYR A 113 9.23 -4.80 -9.65
CA TYR A 113 9.40 -3.98 -10.85
C TYR A 113 10.25 -4.70 -11.91
N GLN A 114 11.28 -5.42 -11.49
CA GLN A 114 12.09 -6.23 -12.40
C GLN A 114 11.25 -7.36 -13.03
N ALA A 115 10.42 -8.06 -12.26
CA ALA A 115 9.51 -9.08 -12.78
C ALA A 115 8.48 -8.49 -13.77
N ALA A 116 7.93 -7.31 -13.47
CA ALA A 116 7.03 -6.63 -14.40
C ALA A 116 7.76 -6.26 -15.71
N ALA A 117 8.99 -5.76 -15.63
CA ALA A 117 9.81 -5.46 -16.80
C ALA A 117 10.17 -6.71 -17.62
N GLU A 118 10.51 -7.83 -16.96
CA GLU A 118 10.77 -9.12 -17.61
C GLU A 118 9.56 -9.60 -18.41
N ILE A 119 8.36 -9.51 -17.85
CA ILE A 119 7.12 -9.89 -18.55
C ILE A 119 6.82 -8.92 -19.71
N ALA A 120 6.99 -7.61 -19.50
CA ALA A 120 6.74 -6.59 -20.51
C ALA A 120 7.71 -6.68 -21.70
N GLY A 121 8.95 -7.12 -21.47
CA GLY A 121 9.97 -7.31 -22.50
C GLY A 121 9.79 -8.57 -23.34
N GLN A 122 8.84 -9.45 -23.00
CA GLN A 122 8.55 -10.63 -23.81
C GLN A 122 7.74 -10.24 -25.04
N PRO A 123 7.99 -10.89 -26.20
CA PRO A 123 7.16 -10.67 -27.37
C PRO A 123 5.71 -10.98 -27.02
N ALA A 124 4.78 -10.15 -27.51
CA ALA A 124 3.35 -10.33 -27.29
C ALA A 124 2.95 -11.76 -27.73
N ARG A 125 2.61 -12.61 -26.76
CA ARG A 125 2.17 -13.99 -26.99
C ARG A 125 0.69 -14.04 -27.30
#